data_AF-A0A2T5XSP8-F1
#
_entry.id   AF-A0A2T5XSP8-F1
#
_cell.length_a   1.000
_cell.length_b   1.000
_cell.length_c   1.000
_cell.angle_alpha   90.00
_cell.angle_beta   90.00
_cell.angle_gamma   90.00
#
_symmetry.space_group_name_H-M   'P 1'
#
loop_
_entity.id
_entity.type
_entity.pdbx_description
1 polymer ?
#
loop_
_entity_poly.entity_id
_entity_poly.type
_entity_poly.pdbx_seq_one_letter_code
_entity_poly.pdbx_strand_id
1 'polypeptide(L)' 'MNDELEEIDIEIQRLKKKLSDYLKFIKIFEEHPEKTEIQINIMLDDLHKLLEKRKTIEGDEY' A
#
# COMPACT_ATOMS: atom_id res chain seq x y z
N MET A 1 10.27 -19.50 0.60
CA MET A 1 10.75 -18.17 0.17
C MET A 1 9.85 -17.63 -0.93
N ASN A 2 9.55 -18.40 -1.99
CA ASN A 2 8.51 -18.02 -2.98
C ASN A 2 7.13 -17.64 -2.38
N ASP A 3 6.64 -18.40 -1.39
CA ASP A 3 5.31 -18.12 -0.81
C ASP A 3 5.25 -16.78 -0.07
N GLU A 4 6.34 -16.37 0.60
CA GLU A 4 6.39 -15.10 1.33
C GLU A 4 6.48 -13.90 0.38
N LEU A 5 7.20 -14.05 -0.74
CA LEU A 5 7.26 -13.02 -1.79
C LEU A 5 5.89 -12.86 -2.47
N GLU A 6 5.21 -13.97 -2.74
CA GLU A 6 3.86 -13.97 -3.34
C GLU A 6 2.83 -13.33 -2.40
N GLU A 7 2.89 -13.61 -1.10
CA GLU A 7 2.05 -12.95 -0.09
C GLU A 7 2.26 -11.44 -0.05
N ILE A 8 3.53 -10.98 -0.09
CA ILE A 8 3.86 -9.55 -0.10
C ILE A 8 3.35 -8.87 -1.37
N ASP A 9 3.49 -9.52 -2.53
CA ASP A 9 2.98 -8.99 -3.79
C ASP A 9 1.45 -8.88 -3.78
N ILE A 10 0.74 -9.88 -3.23
CA ILE A 10 -0.71 -9.82 -3.04
C ILE A 10 -1.09 -8.63 -2.15
N GLU A 11 -0.35 -8.42 -1.06
CA GLU A 11 -0.63 -7.35 -0.11
C GLU A 11 -0.37 -5.96 -0.71
N ILE A 12 0.71 -5.81 -1.48
CA ILE A 12 1.00 -4.61 -2.28
C ILE A 12 -0.16 -4.30 -3.25
N GLN A 13 -0.66 -5.29 -3.98
CA GLN A 13 -1.76 -5.09 -4.93
C GLN A 13 -3.06 -4.69 -4.22
N ARG A 14 -3.36 -5.30 -3.07
CA ARG A 14 -4.52 -4.92 -2.23
C ARG A 14 -4.41 -3.48 -1.76
N LEU A 15 -3.24 -3.06 -1.29
CA LEU A 15 -3.02 -1.71 -0.77
C LEU A 15 -3.13 -0.65 -1.87
N LYS A 16 -2.53 -0.91 -3.04
CA LYS A 16 -2.66 -0.06 -4.24
C LYS A 16 -4.11 0.12 -4.66
N LYS A 17 -4.89 -0.96 -4.69
CA LYS A 17 -6.32 -0.90 -5.01
C LYS A 17 -7.08 -0.05 -4.00
N LYS A 18 -6.84 -0.27 -2.70
CA LYS A 18 -7.48 0.49 -1.63
C LYS A 18 -7.16 1.99 -1.70
N LEU A 19 -5.92 2.36 -2.01
CA LEU A 19 -5.49 3.75 -2.25
C LEU A 19 -6.21 4.35 -3.46
N SER A 20 -6.23 3.63 -4.58
CA SER A 20 -6.95 4.06 -5.79
C SER A 20 -8.43 4.29 -5.51
N ASP A 21 -9.07 3.39 -4.77
CA ASP A 21 -10.48 3.51 -4.43
C ASP A 21 -10.70 4.73 -3.52
N TYR A 22 -9.88 4.92 -2.49
CA TYR A 22 -9.92 6.13 -1.64
C TYR A 22 -9.81 7.41 -2.47
N LEU A 23 -8.84 7.49 -3.39
CA LEU A 23 -8.65 8.65 -4.26
C LEU A 23 -9.83 8.91 -5.21
N LYS A 24 -10.53 7.87 -5.65
CA LYS A 24 -11.76 8.01 -6.47
C LYS A 24 -12.94 8.52 -5.65
N PHE A 25 -13.09 8.06 -4.41
CA PHE A 25 -14.23 8.40 -3.56
C PHE A 25 -14.05 9.71 -2.78
N ILE A 26 -12.81 10.18 -2.58
CA ILE A 26 -12.49 11.49 -1.99
C ILE A 26 -13.28 12.63 -2.62
N LYS A 27 -13.34 12.67 -3.95
CA LYS A 27 -14.07 13.72 -4.68
C LYS A 27 -15.59 13.67 -4.47
N ILE A 28 -16.12 12.56 -3.96
CA ILE A 28 -17.56 12.31 -3.80
C ILE A 28 -18.00 12.50 -2.33
N PHE A 29 -17.10 12.28 -1.36
CA PHE A 29 -17.46 12.13 0.05
C PHE A 29 -16.78 13.11 1.02
N GLU A 30 -15.97 14.07 0.56
CA GLU A 30 -15.17 14.88 1.50
C GLU A 30 -15.97 15.94 2.27
N GLU A 31 -16.42 15.55 3.47
CA GLU A 31 -16.76 16.44 4.59
C GLU A 31 -15.52 16.85 5.43
N HIS A 32 -14.43 16.07 5.39
CA HIS A 32 -13.21 16.28 6.21
C HIS A 32 -11.89 15.88 5.51
N PRO A 33 -11.30 16.76 4.68
CA PRO A 33 -10.10 16.46 3.88
C PRO A 33 -8.85 16.12 4.70
N GLU A 34 -8.69 16.67 5.90
CA GLU A 34 -7.53 16.41 6.76
C GLU A 34 -7.45 14.95 7.24
N LYS A 35 -8.61 14.34 7.55
CA LYS A 35 -8.66 12.93 7.99
C LYS A 35 -8.30 11.99 6.85
N THR A 36 -8.76 12.34 5.65
CA THR A 36 -8.41 11.65 4.42
C THR A 36 -6.91 11.68 4.17
N GLU A 37 -6.30 12.86 4.25
CA GLU A 37 -4.86 13.04 4.01
C GLU A 37 -4.02 12.20 4.98
N ILE A 38 -4.37 12.20 6.27
CA ILE A 38 -3.72 11.36 7.28
C ILE A 38 -3.82 9.88 6.90
N GLN A 39 -4.99 9.43 6.46
CA GLN A 39 -5.21 8.04 6.09
C GLN A 39 -4.45 7.63 4.83
N ILE A 40 -4.37 8.50 3.83
CA ILE A 40 -3.53 8.29 2.63
C ILE A 40 -2.06 8.17 3.05
N ASN A 41 -1.57 9.07 3.90
CA ASN A 41 -0.18 9.06 4.34
C ASN A 41 0.19 7.77 5.07
N ILE A 42 -0.69 7.25 5.94
CA ILE A 42 -0.50 5.94 6.60
C ILE A 42 -0.42 4.82 5.57
N MET A 43 -1.34 4.80 4.60
CA MET A 43 -1.34 3.76 3.55
C MET A 43 -0.10 3.84 2.65
N LEU A 44 0.42 5.04 2.38
CA LEU A 44 1.66 5.20 1.61
C LEU A 44 2.88 4.70 2.39
N ASP A 45 2.93 4.94 3.70
CA ASP A 45 3.99 4.42 4.57
C ASP A 45 3.97 2.89 4.64
N ASP A 46 2.78 2.29 4.77
CA ASP A 46 2.60 0.83 4.75
C ASP A 46 3.04 0.24 3.39
N LEU A 47 2.69 0.89 2.28
CA LEU A 47 3.13 0.47 0.94
C LEU A 47 4.66 0.51 0.82
N HIS A 48 5.29 1.57 1.34
CA HIS A 48 6.73 1.72 1.30
C HIS A 48 7.43 0.59 2.08
N LYS A 49 6.94 0.25 3.27
CA LYS A 49 7.47 -0.87 4.07
C LYS A 49 7.35 -2.21 3.34
N LEU A 50 6.21 -2.47 2.69
CA LEU A 50 6.01 -3.70 1.91
C LEU A 50 6.96 -3.79 0.72
N LEU A 51 7.19 -2.68 0.01
CA LEU A 51 8.14 -2.63 -1.10
C LEU A 51 9.59 -2.85 -0.67
N GLU A 52 10.00 -2.26 0.47
CA GLU A 52 11.32 -2.50 1.04
C GLU A 52 11.49 -3.95 1.52
N LYS A 53 10.44 -4.53 2.13
CA LYS A 53 10.45 -5.96 2.52
C LYS A 53 10.58 -6.86 1.30
N ARG A 54 9.82 -6.58 0.23
CA ARG A 54 9.92 -7.29 -1.05
C ARG A 54 11.33 -7.24 -1.61
N LYS A 55 11.91 -6.04 -1.69
CA LYS A 55 13.27 -5.82 -2.21
C LYS A 55 14.34 -6.53 -1.38
N THR A 56 14.16 -6.58 -0.07
CA THR A 56 15.05 -7.34 0.83
C THR A 56 14.98 -8.83 0.51
N ILE A 57 13.77 -9.39 0.37
CA ILE A 57 13.58 -10.81 0.03
C ILE A 57 14.13 -11.12 -1.37
N GLU A 58 13.87 -10.28 -2.38
CA GLU A 58 14.44 -10.44 -3.73
C GLU A 58 15.98 -10.32 -3.74
N GLY A 59 16.56 -9.52 -2.84
CA GLY A 59 18.00 -9.33 -2.69
C GLY A 59 18.70 -10.47 -1.94
N ASP A 60 18.00 -11.11 -1.00
CA ASP A 60 18.49 -12.28 -0.25
C ASP A 60 18.45 -13.58 -1.07
N GLU A 61 17.84 -13.57 -2.27
CA GLU A 61 17.82 -14.70 -3.22
C GLU A 61 19.06 -14.77 -4.15
N TYR A 62 20.03 -13.86 -3.99
CA TYR A 62 21.30 -13.79 -4.75
C TYR A 62 22.54 -13.95 -3.87
#